data_AF-A0A838JJD2-F1
#
_entry.id   AF-A0A838JJD2-F1
#
_cell.length_a   1.000
_cell.length_b   1.000
_cell.length_c   1.000
_cell.angle_alpha   90.00
_cell.angle_beta   90.00
_cell.angle_gamma   90.00
#
_symmetry.space_group_name_H-M   'P 1'
#
loop_
_entity.id
_entity.type
_entity.pdbx_description
1 polymer ?
#
loop_
_entity_poly.entity_id
_entity_poly.type
_entity_poly.pdbx_seq_one_letter_code
_entity_poly.pdbx_strand_id
1 'polypeptide(L)'
;MTTQPIHSLPLLRCFIATGLLASLAGCNVLTPAATPLSTTTAPVAAPAPVPPTPPPIEPIDVAILRAANDLFSKAAQGLGADAMRKRPLVIDPLVDGVSGAQSSGTRSMERRIVALAKSKYTQFEVLPFYSSSIAQSPLVLIGTFTGVNKERQPIGPRDAFRI
;
A
#
# COMPACT_ATOMS: atom_id res chain seq x y z
N MET A 1 30.46 -21.44 45.37
CA MET A 1 30.75 -20.00 45.30
C MET A 1 30.54 -19.62 43.84
N THR A 2 29.37 -19.17 43.40
CA THR A 2 28.71 -17.90 43.74
C THR A 2 27.18 -18.02 43.55
N THR A 3 26.44 -17.48 44.50
CA THR A 3 24.98 -17.56 44.67
C THR A 3 24.28 -16.44 43.89
N GLN A 4 23.18 -16.74 43.18
CA GLN A 4 22.23 -15.74 42.68
C GLN A 4 21.01 -15.63 43.64
N PRO A 5 20.49 -14.43 43.94
CA PRO A 5 19.23 -14.28 44.66
C PRO A 5 18.04 -14.07 43.71
N ILE A 6 17.03 -14.92 43.89
CA ILE A 6 15.72 -14.89 43.24
C ILE A 6 14.81 -14.04 44.15
N HIS A 7 14.39 -12.86 43.71
CA HIS A 7 13.39 -12.06 44.45
C HIS A 7 11.98 -12.38 43.94
N SER A 8 11.30 -13.14 44.78
CA SER A 8 9.85 -13.35 44.86
C SER A 8 9.16 -12.05 45.29
N LEU A 9 8.02 -11.69 44.70
CA LEU A 9 7.07 -10.74 45.30
C LEU A 9 5.61 -11.16 44.99
N PRO A 10 4.68 -10.96 45.93
CA PRO A 10 3.50 -11.81 46.11
C PRO A 10 2.19 -11.27 45.53
N LEU A 11 1.22 -12.20 45.42
CA LEU A 11 -0.22 -11.95 45.49
C LEU A 11 -0.55 -10.90 46.57
N LEU A 12 -1.59 -10.09 46.37
CA LEU A 12 -2.74 -9.93 47.29
C LEU A 12 -3.68 -8.75 46.93
N ARG A 13 -4.99 -9.02 47.02
CA ARG A 13 -6.19 -8.13 47.12
C ARG A 13 -6.71 -7.47 45.84
N CYS A 14 -7.86 -7.84 45.26
CA CYS A 14 -9.24 -8.00 45.79
C CYS A 14 -9.90 -6.65 46.17
N PHE A 15 -10.71 -6.12 45.25
CA PHE A 15 -11.76 -5.11 45.41
C PHE A 15 -12.84 -5.50 44.36
N ILE A 16 -13.87 -6.30 44.68
CA ILE A 16 -15.20 -5.91 45.22
C ILE A 16 -15.74 -4.67 44.49
N ALA A 17 -16.53 -4.82 43.40
CA ALA A 17 -17.95 -5.19 43.32
C ALA A 17 -18.93 -4.04 43.64
N THR A 18 -19.59 -3.51 42.60
CA THR A 18 -20.95 -2.92 42.56
C THR A 18 -21.10 -2.34 41.13
N GLY A 19 -22.01 -2.75 40.24
CA GLY A 19 -23.41 -3.14 40.39
C GLY A 19 -24.29 -1.92 40.13
N LEU A 20 -24.98 -1.85 38.98
CA LEU A 20 -26.40 -1.43 38.89
C LEU A 20 -26.96 -1.56 37.46
N LEU A 21 -27.88 -2.51 37.32
CA LEU A 21 -28.84 -2.63 36.23
C LEU A 21 -30.03 -1.67 36.45
N ALA A 22 -30.64 -1.27 35.32
CA ALA A 22 -32.06 -0.92 35.15
C ALA A 22 -32.58 0.45 35.67
N SER A 23 -33.23 1.20 34.78
CA SER A 23 -34.66 1.51 34.93
C SER A 23 -35.27 2.10 33.65
N LEU A 24 -36.44 1.57 33.31
CA LEU A 24 -37.42 2.10 32.37
C LEU A 24 -38.22 3.25 33.02
N ALA A 25 -38.94 3.97 32.16
CA ALA A 25 -40.17 4.73 32.40
C ALA A 25 -40.04 6.25 32.60
N GLY A 26 -40.75 6.99 31.75
CA GLY A 26 -40.95 8.42 31.88
C GLY A 26 -41.63 9.03 30.65
N CYS A 27 -42.90 8.69 30.42
CA CYS A 27 -43.78 9.44 29.52
C CYS A 27 -43.93 10.87 30.04
N ASN A 28 -43.79 11.87 29.18
CA ASN A 28 -44.52 13.12 29.37
C ASN A 28 -44.88 13.71 28.01
N VAL A 29 -46.16 14.03 27.88
CA VAL A 29 -46.82 14.53 26.67
C VAL A 29 -46.99 16.05 26.79
N LEU A 30 -46.95 16.72 25.64
CA LEU A 30 -47.53 18.04 25.31
C LEU A 30 -46.75 19.31 25.67
N THR A 31 -46.02 19.81 24.67
CA THR A 31 -45.99 21.24 24.31
C THR A 31 -45.86 21.38 22.78
N PRO A 32 -46.81 22.02 22.08
CA PRO A 32 -46.62 22.40 20.69
C PRO A 32 -45.81 23.70 20.64
N ALA A 33 -44.48 23.58 20.61
CA ALA A 33 -43.63 24.69 20.24
C ALA A 33 -43.60 24.78 18.72
N ALA A 34 -44.13 25.89 18.18
CA ALA A 34 -44.07 26.23 16.77
C ALA A 34 -42.62 26.13 16.28
N THR A 35 -42.35 25.13 15.45
CA THR A 35 -41.05 24.95 14.80
C THR A 35 -40.99 25.93 13.63
N PRO A 36 -40.01 26.84 13.56
CA PRO A 36 -39.78 27.59 12.33
C PRO A 36 -39.45 26.58 11.24
N LEU A 37 -40.10 26.72 10.08
CA LEU A 37 -39.77 25.98 8.87
C LEU A 37 -38.27 26.17 8.58
N SER A 38 -37.47 25.21 9.01
CA SER A 38 -36.07 25.13 8.59
C SER A 38 -36.10 24.54 7.20
N THR A 39 -35.93 25.39 6.20
CA THR A 39 -35.60 24.98 4.83
C THR A 39 -34.32 24.17 4.88
N THR A 40 -34.46 22.85 4.97
CA THR A 40 -33.36 21.92 4.75
C THR A 40 -33.04 21.97 3.26
N THR A 41 -32.06 22.80 2.90
CA THR A 41 -31.41 22.70 1.59
C THR A 41 -30.75 21.33 1.55
N ALA A 42 -31.34 20.41 0.78
CA ALA A 42 -30.74 19.10 0.53
C ALA A 42 -29.32 19.32 -0.05
N PRO A 43 -28.28 18.63 0.46
CA PRO A 43 -26.95 18.74 -0.12
C PRO A 43 -27.05 18.22 -1.56
N VAL A 44 -26.81 19.11 -2.52
CA VAL A 44 -26.63 18.73 -3.92
C VAL A 44 -25.46 17.75 -3.94
N ALA A 45 -25.72 16.50 -4.33
CA ALA A 45 -24.68 15.50 -4.51
C ALA A 45 -23.63 16.06 -5.47
N ALA A 46 -22.39 16.20 -4.99
CA ALA A 46 -21.26 16.61 -5.82
C ALA A 46 -21.16 15.62 -7.01
N PRO A 47 -20.94 16.11 -8.24
CA PRO A 47 -20.74 15.23 -9.39
C PRO A 47 -19.62 14.24 -9.10
N ALA A 48 -19.86 12.95 -9.33
CA ALA A 48 -18.82 11.95 -9.20
C ALA A 48 -17.64 12.33 -10.13
N PRO A 49 -16.39 12.29 -9.66
CA PRO A 49 -15.24 12.58 -10.50
C PRO A 49 -15.23 11.61 -11.68
N VAL A 50 -15.22 12.16 -12.90
CA VAL A 50 -15.08 11.40 -14.14
C VAL A 50 -13.78 10.60 -14.06
N PRO A 51 -13.80 9.28 -14.38
CA PRO A 51 -12.60 8.47 -14.32
C PRO A 51 -11.54 9.02 -15.28
N PRO A 52 -10.27 9.05 -14.87
CA PRO A 52 -9.20 9.59 -15.71
C PRO A 52 -9.09 8.78 -16.99
N THR A 53 -8.97 9.49 -18.12
CA THR A 53 -8.70 8.85 -19.42
C THR A 53 -7.43 8.02 -19.31
N PRO A 54 -7.47 6.72 -19.66
CA PRO A 54 -6.32 5.87 -19.47
C PRO A 54 -5.18 6.28 -20.42
N PRO A 55 -3.91 6.10 -19.99
CA PRO A 55 -2.78 6.60 -20.74
C PRO A 55 -2.71 5.97 -22.15
N PRO A 56 -2.15 6.71 -23.13
CA PRO A 56 -1.87 6.18 -24.45
C PRO A 56 -1.02 4.91 -24.37
N ILE A 57 -1.18 4.01 -25.35
CA ILE A 57 -0.32 2.83 -25.48
C ILE A 57 1.05 3.29 -25.94
N GLU A 58 2.08 2.92 -25.19
CA GLU A 58 3.49 3.22 -25.47
C GLU A 58 4.27 1.94 -25.79
N PRO A 59 5.43 2.04 -26.47
CA PRO A 59 6.35 0.92 -26.59
C PRO A 59 6.75 0.38 -25.22
N ILE A 60 6.71 -0.94 -25.04
CA ILE A 60 6.89 -1.59 -23.74
C ILE A 60 8.18 -1.15 -23.01
N ASP A 61 9.29 -1.08 -23.72
CA ASP A 61 10.58 -0.67 -23.16
C ASP A 61 10.54 0.76 -22.59
N VAL A 62 9.81 1.66 -23.24
CA VAL A 62 9.64 3.06 -22.81
C VAL A 62 8.69 3.13 -21.61
N ALA A 63 7.56 2.45 -21.70
CA ALA A 63 6.54 2.43 -20.64
C ALA A 63 7.11 1.93 -19.30
N ILE A 64 7.95 0.90 -19.35
CA ILE A 64 8.56 0.29 -18.16
C ILE A 64 9.54 1.24 -17.49
N LEU A 65 10.44 1.84 -18.27
CA LEU A 65 11.42 2.77 -17.73
C LEU A 65 10.71 4.02 -17.20
N ARG A 66 9.65 4.48 -17.86
CA ARG A 66 8.81 5.58 -17.37
C ARG A 66 8.16 5.22 -16.03
N ALA A 67 7.44 4.11 -15.95
CA ALA A 67 6.77 3.67 -14.73
C ALA A 67 7.75 3.47 -13.56
N ALA A 68 8.89 2.84 -13.83
CA ALA A 68 9.94 2.66 -12.83
C ALA A 68 10.54 4.00 -12.37
N ASN A 69 10.80 4.93 -13.29
CA ASN A 69 11.25 6.28 -12.93
C ASN A 69 10.22 7.00 -12.06
N ASP A 70 8.95 6.96 -12.42
CA ASP A 70 7.89 7.62 -11.66
C ASP A 70 7.79 7.02 -10.25
N LEU A 71 7.85 5.70 -10.13
CA LEU A 71 7.83 5.00 -8.83
C LEU A 71 9.04 5.35 -7.98
N PHE A 72 10.26 5.23 -8.52
CA PHE A 72 11.49 5.49 -7.77
C PHE A 72 11.64 6.96 -7.38
N SER A 73 11.18 7.89 -8.21
CA SER A 73 11.20 9.31 -7.89
C SER A 73 10.29 9.63 -6.70
N LYS A 74 9.07 9.05 -6.68
CA LYS A 74 8.15 9.19 -5.55
C LYS A 74 8.70 8.53 -4.29
N ALA A 75 9.25 7.32 -4.42
CA ALA A 75 9.86 6.62 -3.30
C ALA A 75 11.02 7.41 -2.70
N ALA A 76 11.88 8.00 -3.55
CA ALA A 76 13.00 8.82 -3.11
C ALA A 76 12.55 10.08 -2.37
N GLN A 77 11.49 10.75 -2.86
CA GLN A 77 10.89 11.90 -2.18
C GLN A 77 10.31 11.51 -0.81
N GLY A 78 9.72 10.31 -0.70
CA GLY A 78 9.18 9.78 0.54
C GLY A 78 10.23 9.45 1.62
N LEU A 79 11.53 9.37 1.27
CA LEU A 79 12.59 9.11 2.24
C LEU A 79 12.85 10.31 3.17
N GLY A 80 12.51 11.53 2.77
CA GLY A 80 12.74 12.73 3.59
C GLY A 80 14.18 12.84 4.09
N ALA A 81 14.35 13.06 5.40
CA ALA A 81 15.67 13.17 6.05
C ALA A 81 16.52 11.89 5.95
N ASP A 82 15.90 10.72 5.73
CA ASP A 82 16.63 9.47 5.54
C ASP A 82 17.24 9.34 4.14
N ALA A 83 17.01 10.29 3.22
CA ALA A 83 17.59 10.28 1.87
C ALA A 83 19.13 10.32 1.89
N MET A 84 19.75 10.80 2.98
CA MET A 84 21.22 10.76 3.14
C MET A 84 21.75 9.36 3.44
N ARG A 85 20.92 8.43 3.91
CA ARG A 85 21.30 7.04 4.13
C ARG A 85 20.87 6.21 2.93
N LYS A 86 21.74 5.31 2.47
CA LYS A 86 21.34 4.33 1.46
C LYS A 86 20.27 3.43 2.04
N ARG A 87 19.13 3.32 1.35
CA ARG A 87 18.02 2.46 1.74
C ARG A 87 18.10 1.15 0.96
N PRO A 88 18.18 0.00 1.64
CA PRO A 88 18.11 -1.29 0.97
C PRO A 88 16.82 -1.37 0.16
N LEU A 89 16.95 -1.75 -1.11
CA LEU A 89 15.86 -1.95 -2.06
C LEU A 89 16.00 -3.36 -2.63
N VAL A 90 14.94 -4.14 -2.55
CA VAL A 90 14.85 -5.45 -3.18
C VAL A 90 13.69 -5.42 -4.18
N ILE A 91 13.90 -6.06 -5.33
CA ILE A 91 12.86 -6.24 -6.34
C ILE A 91 12.35 -7.68 -6.25
N ASP A 92 11.07 -7.83 -5.95
CA ASP A 92 10.38 -9.11 -6.04
C ASP A 92 10.38 -9.60 -7.50
N PRO A 93 10.82 -10.84 -7.77
CA PRO A 93 10.87 -11.39 -9.13
C PRO A 93 9.63 -11.05 -9.94
N LEU A 94 9.82 -10.36 -11.06
CA LEU A 94 8.68 -9.86 -11.83
C LEU A 94 7.95 -11.00 -12.53
N VAL A 95 6.63 -11.08 -12.37
CA VAL A 95 5.80 -12.17 -12.90
C VAL A 95 4.78 -11.69 -13.93
N ASP A 96 4.33 -12.63 -14.75
CA ASP A 96 3.14 -12.43 -15.57
C ASP A 96 1.89 -12.45 -14.67
N GLY A 97 1.03 -11.43 -14.80
CA GLY A 97 -0.09 -11.22 -13.89
C GLY A 97 -1.24 -12.23 -14.02
N VAL A 98 -1.25 -13.07 -15.06
CA VAL A 98 -2.27 -14.11 -15.25
C VAL A 98 -1.77 -15.46 -14.74
N SER A 99 -0.56 -15.85 -15.14
CA SER A 99 0.02 -17.15 -14.80
C SER A 99 0.73 -17.17 -13.44
N GLY A 100 1.12 -16.01 -12.92
CA GLY A 100 2.00 -15.90 -11.75
C GLY A 100 3.43 -16.41 -12.00
N ALA A 101 3.77 -16.74 -13.24
CA ALA A 101 5.07 -17.29 -13.60
C ALA A 101 6.05 -16.20 -14.04
N GLN A 102 7.33 -16.44 -13.78
CA GLN A 102 8.41 -15.64 -14.35
C GLN A 102 8.71 -16.13 -15.78
N SER A 103 8.80 -15.22 -16.74
CA SER A 103 9.20 -15.52 -18.12
C SER A 103 10.56 -14.89 -18.44
N SER A 104 11.11 -15.23 -19.62
CA SER A 104 12.30 -14.53 -20.14
C SER A 104 12.05 -13.03 -20.31
N GLY A 105 10.82 -12.67 -20.70
CA GLY A 105 10.36 -11.28 -20.82
C GLY A 105 10.40 -10.57 -19.47
N THR A 106 9.74 -11.11 -18.44
CA THR A 106 9.69 -10.44 -17.13
C THR A 106 11.05 -10.34 -16.45
N ARG A 107 11.91 -11.35 -16.59
CA ARG A 107 13.33 -11.28 -16.18
C ARG A 107 14.11 -10.20 -16.90
N SER A 108 13.87 -10.02 -18.20
CA SER A 108 14.53 -8.97 -19.00
C SER A 108 14.11 -7.58 -18.54
N MET A 109 12.82 -7.40 -18.26
CA MET A 109 12.25 -6.15 -17.74
C MET A 109 12.80 -5.83 -16.34
N GLU A 110 12.89 -6.84 -15.46
CA GLU A 110 13.50 -6.72 -14.12
C GLU A 110 14.95 -6.22 -14.20
N ARG A 111 15.78 -6.82 -15.06
CA ARG A 111 17.17 -6.37 -15.24
C ARG A 111 17.27 -4.90 -15.63
N ARG A 112 16.34 -4.40 -16.46
CA ARG A 112 16.31 -2.97 -16.85
C ARG A 112 15.92 -2.07 -15.68
N ILE A 113 14.96 -2.49 -14.85
CA ILE A 113 14.57 -1.76 -13.64
C ILE A 113 15.72 -1.73 -12.62
N VAL A 114 16.41 -2.85 -12.39
CA VAL A 114 17.63 -2.92 -11.56
C VAL A 114 18.70 -1.95 -12.07
N ALA A 115 18.96 -1.95 -13.39
CA ALA A 115 19.96 -1.08 -13.99
C ALA A 115 19.59 0.42 -13.84
N LEU A 116 18.31 0.76 -14.00
CA LEU A 116 17.81 2.12 -13.77
C LEU A 116 17.99 2.55 -12.31
N ALA A 117 17.58 1.71 -11.36
CA ALA A 117 17.70 1.99 -9.94
C ALA A 117 19.16 2.24 -9.54
N LYS A 118 20.07 1.35 -9.95
CA LYS A 118 21.50 1.47 -9.65
C LYS A 118 22.17 2.69 -10.29
N SER A 119 21.74 3.08 -11.49
CA SER A 119 22.37 4.19 -12.23
C SER A 119 21.84 5.56 -11.83
N LYS A 120 20.52 5.70 -11.61
CA LYS A 120 19.87 7.01 -11.42
C LYS A 120 19.44 7.28 -9.98
N TYR A 121 19.19 6.25 -9.18
CA TYR A 121 18.63 6.37 -7.83
C TYR A 121 19.62 5.87 -6.79
N THR A 122 20.75 6.57 -6.65
CA THR A 122 21.91 6.15 -5.83
C THR A 122 21.65 6.12 -4.32
N GLN A 123 20.56 6.74 -3.86
CA GLN A 123 20.05 6.57 -2.49
C GLN A 123 19.46 5.17 -2.22
N PHE A 124 19.21 4.36 -3.24
CA PHE A 124 18.80 2.97 -3.06
C PHE A 124 20.00 2.03 -3.20
N GLU A 125 20.18 1.17 -2.19
CA GLU A 125 21.10 0.04 -2.26
C GLU A 125 20.34 -1.16 -2.81
N VAL A 126 20.52 -1.46 -4.10
CA VAL A 126 19.81 -2.56 -4.75
C VAL A 126 20.44 -3.90 -4.39
N LEU A 127 19.70 -4.69 -3.60
CA LEU A 127 20.10 -6.02 -3.14
C LEU A 127 19.36 -7.12 -3.93
N PRO A 128 19.95 -8.32 -4.07
CA PRO A 128 19.24 -9.47 -4.63
C PRO A 128 18.03 -9.90 -3.78
N PHE A 129 17.02 -10.52 -4.40
CA PHE A 129 15.86 -11.06 -3.69
C PHE A 129 16.20 -12.40 -3.01
N TYR A 130 16.83 -12.31 -1.84
CA TYR A 130 17.15 -13.45 -0.97
C TYR A 130 16.65 -13.19 0.46
N SER A 131 16.43 -14.26 1.22
CA SER A 131 15.98 -14.18 2.62
C SER A 131 16.88 -13.30 3.49
N SER A 132 18.20 -13.31 3.24
CA SER A 132 19.16 -12.46 3.96
C SER A 132 18.98 -10.97 3.66
N SER A 133 18.59 -10.60 2.43
CA SER A 133 18.31 -9.21 2.05
C SER A 133 16.96 -8.75 2.57
N ILE A 134 15.94 -9.62 2.57
CA ILE A 134 14.62 -9.33 3.16
C ILE A 134 14.71 -9.12 4.68
N ALA A 135 15.57 -9.88 5.37
CA ALA A 135 15.79 -9.74 6.81
C ALA A 135 16.36 -8.35 7.23
N GLN A 136 16.84 -7.55 6.28
CA GLN A 136 17.35 -6.20 6.52
C GLN A 136 16.25 -5.12 6.50
N SER A 137 14.98 -5.52 6.43
CA SER A 137 13.83 -4.62 6.29
C SER A 137 13.96 -3.62 5.12
N PRO A 138 14.19 -4.12 3.89
CA PRO A 138 14.35 -3.27 2.72
C PRO A 138 13.00 -2.67 2.27
N LEU A 139 13.09 -1.64 1.42
CA LEU A 139 11.98 -1.33 0.52
C LEU A 139 11.82 -2.49 -0.48
N VAL A 140 10.59 -2.90 -0.74
CA VAL A 140 10.29 -3.97 -1.70
C VAL A 140 9.52 -3.39 -2.87
N LEU A 141 10.09 -3.53 -4.07
CA LEU A 141 9.35 -3.27 -5.31
C LEU A 141 8.66 -4.56 -5.73
N ILE A 142 7.34 -4.48 -5.87
CA ILE A 142 6.50 -5.56 -6.37
C ILE A 142 5.86 -5.10 -7.67
N GLY A 143 5.93 -5.91 -8.71
CA GLY A 143 5.39 -5.57 -10.02
C GLY A 143 4.93 -6.79 -10.79
N THR A 144 3.88 -6.61 -11.58
CA THR A 144 3.37 -7.64 -12.49
C THR A 144 3.25 -7.07 -13.89
N PHE A 145 3.42 -7.92 -14.89
CA PHE A 145 3.23 -7.56 -16.29
C PHE A 145 2.05 -8.36 -16.80
N THR A 146 0.96 -7.69 -17.12
CA THR A 146 -0.26 -8.37 -17.56
C THR A 146 -0.51 -8.06 -19.02
N GLY A 147 -0.43 -9.08 -19.88
CA GLY A 147 -0.88 -8.94 -21.26
C GLY A 147 -2.38 -8.66 -21.30
N VAL A 148 -2.80 -7.67 -22.09
CA VAL A 148 -4.20 -7.25 -22.22
C VAL A 148 -4.60 -7.04 -23.68
N ASN A 149 -5.89 -7.13 -23.98
CA ASN A 149 -6.46 -6.73 -25.27
C ASN A 149 -6.61 -5.19 -25.37
N LYS A 150 -7.17 -4.70 -26.48
CA LYS A 150 -7.43 -3.26 -26.71
C LYS A 150 -8.38 -2.67 -25.68
N GLU A 151 -9.26 -3.48 -25.11
CA GLU A 151 -10.19 -3.14 -24.04
C GLU A 151 -9.55 -3.23 -22.63
N ARG A 152 -8.24 -3.49 -22.54
CA ARG A 152 -7.45 -3.66 -21.31
C ARG A 152 -7.87 -4.84 -20.42
N GLN A 153 -8.43 -5.87 -21.03
CA GLN A 153 -8.85 -7.09 -20.34
C GLN A 153 -7.78 -8.18 -20.44
N PRO A 154 -7.57 -8.97 -19.37
CA PRO A 154 -6.62 -10.09 -19.36
C PRO A 154 -7.25 -11.35 -19.97
N ILE A 155 -8.09 -11.23 -21.00
CA ILE A 155 -8.64 -12.35 -21.78
C ILE A 155 -8.41 -12.16 -23.29
N GLY A 156 -8.47 -13.24 -24.07
CA GLY A 156 -8.33 -13.17 -25.53
C GLY A 156 -6.93 -12.73 -26.01
N PRO A 157 -6.83 -12.22 -27.26
CA PRO A 157 -5.58 -11.75 -27.84
C PRO A 157 -4.85 -10.70 -26.98
N ARG A 158 -3.52 -10.77 -26.96
CA ARG A 158 -2.65 -9.87 -26.19
C ARG A 158 -2.06 -8.81 -27.11
N ASP A 159 -2.65 -7.63 -27.09
CA ASP A 159 -2.28 -6.52 -27.96
C ASP A 159 -1.43 -5.47 -27.23
N ALA A 160 -1.46 -5.45 -25.89
CA ALA A 160 -0.71 -4.52 -25.05
C ALA A 160 -0.33 -5.16 -23.70
N PHE A 161 0.45 -4.43 -22.90
CA PHE A 161 0.75 -4.78 -21.51
C PHE A 161 0.25 -3.71 -20.55
N ARG A 162 -0.27 -4.14 -19.42
CA ARG A 162 -0.48 -3.31 -18.23
C ARG A 162 0.64 -3.60 -17.23
N ILE A 163 1.18 -2.53 -16.68
CA ILE A 163 2.28 -2.51 -15.70
C ILE A 163 1.90 -1.60 -14.53
#